data_AF-A0A3A8UAG5-F1
#
_entry.id   AF-A0A3A8UAG5-F1
#
_cell.length_a   1.000
_cell.length_b   1.000
_cell.length_c   1.000
_cell.angle_alpha   90.00
_cell.angle_beta   90.00
_cell.angle_gamma   90.00
#
_symmetry.space_group_name_H-M   'P 1'
#
loop_
_entity.id
_entity.type
_entity.pdbx_description
1 polymer ?
#
loop_
_entity_poly.entity_id
_entity_poly.type
_entity_poly.pdbx_seq_one_letter_code
_entity_poly.pdbx_strand_id
1 'polypeptide(L)'
;MNTNKYLFEEAPVSKAVATMAIPTMISMLVVVIYNMADTFFIGQTGDSMQVAAVSLATPVFMVFMALGNLFGIGGSSAISRALGEKNTTRAKQISSFCCYGSLGLGIIMAALSLLGMDFILKIIGASENTIGYAREYLSYIAFGAPFIMFATAFGNILRGEGASKESMIGNLIGTVTNIVLDPVMILLFGWGVAGAAIATVIGNIAASAFYTGYFLMKKSSLSIHIKDFSIGNRIASSVTSIGIPASLNNILMSCANIILNLALAGYGDTPVAAMGVAMKSNMLVVLLQIGLCAGIQPLIGYNYGAKNKERLMNVFKFTGLCTIVMGTVLTIAMVIARQFLIQAFIDDPEVIAYGIRMVIALQISGPLIGILFLCINTIQGMGKALPSLILTICRQGLVFIPSVFILDRLFSLDGVIYAQPVADYLSIILSVFLCLGLFKKIEQQTSKN
;
A
#
# COMPACT_ATOMS: atom_id res chain seq x y z
N MET A 1 10.68 30.47 -2.56
CA MET A 1 9.23 30.73 -2.48
C MET A 1 8.51 29.41 -2.77
N ASN A 2 7.71 28.91 -1.83
CA ASN A 2 7.30 27.50 -1.70
C ASN A 2 6.53 26.93 -2.92
N THR A 3 7.22 26.23 -3.83
CA THR A 3 6.62 25.49 -4.95
C THR A 3 5.48 24.57 -4.50
N ASN A 4 5.61 23.96 -3.32
CA ASN A 4 4.58 23.08 -2.75
C ASN A 4 3.34 23.86 -2.30
N LYS A 5 3.49 25.09 -1.78
CA LYS A 5 2.34 25.90 -1.35
C LYS A 5 1.52 26.38 -2.55
N TYR A 6 2.19 26.81 -3.62
CA TYR A 6 1.53 27.11 -4.90
C TYR A 6 0.72 25.91 -5.41
N LEU A 7 1.29 24.70 -5.32
CA LEU A 7 0.62 23.47 -5.74
C LEU A 7 -0.70 23.23 -4.97
N PHE A 8 -0.68 23.47 -3.65
CA PHE A 8 -1.84 23.24 -2.80
C PHE A 8 -2.91 24.34 -2.88
N GLU A 9 -2.52 25.61 -3.07
CA GLU A 9 -3.43 26.76 -2.94
C GLU A 9 -3.87 27.36 -4.29
N GLU A 10 -2.99 27.44 -5.28
CA GLU A 10 -3.19 28.28 -6.47
C GLU A 10 -3.20 27.49 -7.78
N ALA A 11 -2.44 26.41 -7.87
CA ALA A 11 -2.33 25.63 -9.10
C ALA A 11 -3.71 25.10 -9.56
N PRO A 12 -3.95 24.97 -10.88
CA PRO A 12 -5.15 24.32 -11.40
C PRO A 12 -5.28 22.91 -10.83
N VAL A 13 -6.51 22.49 -10.50
CA VAL A 13 -6.78 21.18 -9.87
C VAL A 13 -6.19 20.03 -10.68
N SER A 14 -6.31 20.06 -12.01
CA SER A 14 -5.75 19.05 -12.90
C SER A 14 -4.22 18.95 -12.79
N LYS A 15 -3.53 20.09 -12.75
CA LYS A 15 -2.08 20.16 -12.58
C LYS A 15 -1.66 19.69 -11.18
N ALA A 16 -2.39 20.09 -10.15
CA ALA A 16 -2.13 19.67 -8.77
C ALA A 16 -2.27 18.15 -8.61
N VAL A 17 -3.37 17.59 -9.11
CA VAL A 17 -3.62 16.15 -9.11
C VAL A 17 -2.54 15.42 -9.90
N ALA A 18 -2.23 15.82 -11.14
CA ALA A 18 -1.20 15.15 -11.95
C ALA A 18 0.19 15.18 -11.29
N THR A 19 0.59 16.33 -10.75
CA THR A 19 1.92 16.50 -10.11
C THR A 19 2.09 15.61 -8.88
N MET A 20 1.00 15.30 -8.16
CA MET A 20 1.06 14.44 -6.98
C MET A 20 0.76 12.96 -7.27
N ALA A 21 -0.19 12.70 -8.17
CA ALA A 21 -0.64 11.36 -8.51
C ALA A 21 0.35 10.61 -9.38
N ILE A 22 0.88 11.23 -10.44
CA ILE A 22 1.77 10.54 -11.39
C ILE A 22 3.02 9.97 -10.69
N PRO A 23 3.76 10.72 -9.84
CA PRO A 23 4.89 10.15 -9.14
C PRO A 23 4.50 9.00 -8.21
N THR A 24 3.33 9.10 -7.57
CA THR A 24 2.84 8.04 -6.68
C THR A 24 2.44 6.78 -7.46
N MET A 25 1.82 6.93 -8.64
CA MET A 25 1.53 5.82 -9.54
C MET A 25 2.81 5.14 -10.03
N ILE A 26 3.84 5.91 -10.38
CA ILE A 26 5.15 5.37 -10.74
C ILE A 26 5.74 4.57 -9.56
N SER A 27 5.72 5.10 -8.33
CA SER A 27 6.14 4.33 -7.14
C SER A 27 5.38 3.02 -7.00
N MET A 28 4.07 2.99 -7.25
CA MET A 28 3.28 1.76 -7.16
C MET A 28 3.62 0.76 -8.27
N LEU A 29 3.97 1.21 -9.47
CA LEU A 29 4.46 0.34 -10.56
C LEU A 29 5.85 -0.23 -10.26
N VAL A 30 6.73 0.58 -9.67
CA VAL A 30 8.09 0.17 -9.27
C VAL A 30 8.03 -0.97 -8.25
N VAL A 31 7.05 -0.96 -7.34
CA VAL A 31 6.81 -2.09 -6.41
C VAL A 31 6.51 -3.39 -7.18
N VAL A 32 5.81 -3.34 -8.30
CA VAL A 32 5.54 -4.56 -9.09
C VAL A 32 6.82 -5.08 -9.75
N ILE A 33 7.60 -4.18 -10.37
CA ILE A 33 8.88 -4.51 -11.01
C ILE A 33 9.83 -5.12 -9.98
N TYR A 34 9.91 -4.52 -8.78
CA TYR A 34 10.67 -5.05 -7.65
C TYR A 34 10.28 -6.48 -7.30
N ASN A 35 8.99 -6.74 -7.03
CA ASN A 35 8.53 -8.07 -6.65
C ASN A 35 8.83 -9.13 -7.74
N MET A 36 8.75 -8.74 -9.01
CA MET A 36 9.06 -9.64 -10.12
C MET A 36 10.56 -9.92 -10.25
N ALA A 37 11.41 -8.91 -10.10
CA ALA A 37 12.86 -9.05 -10.18
C ALA A 37 13.40 -9.95 -9.06
N ASP A 38 12.96 -9.72 -7.81
CA ASP A 38 13.39 -10.50 -6.64
C ASP A 38 13.03 -11.99 -6.80
N THR A 39 11.78 -12.26 -7.19
CA THR A 39 11.32 -13.64 -7.48
C THR A 39 12.11 -14.28 -8.62
N PHE A 40 12.41 -13.52 -9.68
CA PHE A 40 13.15 -14.01 -10.83
C PHE A 40 14.58 -14.42 -10.46
N PHE A 41 15.33 -13.57 -9.77
CA PHE A 41 16.73 -13.87 -9.42
C PHE A 41 16.86 -14.99 -8.40
N ILE A 42 15.95 -15.07 -7.43
CA ILE A 42 15.92 -16.21 -6.49
C ILE A 42 15.57 -17.50 -7.24
N GLY A 43 14.65 -17.45 -8.22
CA GLY A 43 14.34 -18.60 -9.07
C GLY A 43 15.53 -19.11 -9.90
N GLN A 44 16.45 -18.23 -10.30
CA GLN A 44 17.67 -18.60 -11.03
C GLN A 44 18.70 -19.37 -10.19
N THR A 45 18.50 -19.48 -8.87
CA THR A 45 19.37 -20.32 -8.00
C THR A 45 19.22 -21.81 -8.29
N GLY A 46 18.11 -22.23 -8.93
CA GLY A 46 17.81 -23.64 -9.19
C GLY A 46 17.36 -24.43 -7.96
N ASP A 47 17.27 -23.79 -6.79
CA ASP A 47 16.84 -24.41 -5.54
C ASP A 47 15.40 -23.98 -5.19
N SER A 48 14.44 -24.89 -5.40
CA SER A 48 13.03 -24.64 -5.12
C SER A 48 12.73 -24.39 -3.64
N MET A 49 13.58 -24.88 -2.72
CA MET A 49 13.42 -24.64 -1.28
C MET A 49 13.74 -23.20 -0.90
N GLN A 50 14.66 -22.55 -1.62
CA GLN A 50 15.00 -21.14 -1.42
C GLN A 50 13.84 -20.22 -1.81
N VAL A 51 13.23 -20.47 -2.98
CA VAL A 51 12.04 -19.74 -3.44
C VAL A 51 10.86 -19.92 -2.47
N ALA A 52 10.65 -21.16 -2.00
CA ALA A 52 9.61 -21.46 -1.02
C ALA A 52 9.84 -20.73 0.31
N ALA A 53 11.07 -20.70 0.80
CA ALA A 53 11.43 -20.02 2.06
C ALA A 53 11.15 -18.51 2.01
N VAL A 54 11.49 -17.83 0.91
CA VAL A 54 11.23 -16.39 0.72
C VAL A 54 9.73 -16.10 0.68
N SER A 55 8.98 -16.95 -0.02
CA SER A 55 7.51 -16.86 -0.08
C SER A 55 6.88 -17.01 1.30
N LEU A 56 7.36 -17.94 2.13
CA LEU A 56 6.92 -18.14 3.52
C LEU A 56 7.28 -16.95 4.43
N ALA A 57 8.40 -16.28 4.17
CA ALA A 57 8.86 -15.12 4.95
C ALA A 57 8.15 -13.80 4.58
N THR A 58 7.56 -13.71 3.39
CA THR A 58 6.89 -12.51 2.85
C THR A 58 5.85 -11.88 3.79
N PRO A 59 4.97 -12.65 4.49
CA PRO A 59 4.02 -12.07 5.44
C PRO A 59 4.67 -11.26 6.58
N VAL A 60 5.84 -11.67 7.06
CA VAL A 60 6.56 -10.94 8.12
C VAL A 60 7.08 -9.60 7.59
N PHE A 61 7.61 -9.59 6.36
CA PHE A 61 8.00 -8.34 5.69
C PHE A 61 6.79 -7.41 5.49
N MET A 62 5.63 -7.95 5.12
CA MET A 62 4.39 -7.17 5.02
C MET A 62 3.95 -6.55 6.35
N VAL A 63 4.20 -7.21 7.49
CA VAL A 63 3.95 -6.63 8.82
C VAL A 63 4.83 -5.41 9.06
N PHE A 64 6.12 -5.46 8.73
CA PHE A 64 7.01 -4.30 8.84
C PHE A 64 6.54 -3.15 7.93
N MET A 65 6.16 -3.45 6.70
CA MET A 65 5.59 -2.45 5.78
C MET A 65 4.28 -1.86 6.32
N ALA A 66 3.39 -2.68 6.91
CA ALA A 66 2.14 -2.21 7.50
C ALA A 66 2.40 -1.25 8.67
N LEU A 67 3.32 -1.60 9.57
CA LEU A 67 3.72 -0.74 10.69
C LEU A 67 4.43 0.54 10.22
N GLY A 68 5.21 0.48 9.14
CA GLY A 68 5.75 1.68 8.49
C GLY A 68 4.65 2.58 7.92
N ASN A 69 3.65 1.99 7.27
CA ASN A 69 2.48 2.71 6.74
C ASN A 69 1.62 3.34 7.84
N LEU A 70 1.61 2.79 9.07
CA LEU A 70 0.98 3.42 10.23
C LEU A 70 1.48 4.86 10.41
N PHE A 71 2.80 5.02 10.52
CA PHE A 71 3.42 6.34 10.67
C PHE A 71 3.41 7.13 9.37
N GLY A 72 3.53 6.44 8.23
CA GLY A 72 3.56 7.06 6.91
C GLY A 72 2.23 7.71 6.52
N ILE A 73 1.19 6.91 6.33
CA ILE A 73 -0.14 7.37 5.90
C ILE A 73 -0.78 8.24 7.00
N GLY A 74 -0.67 7.81 8.26
CA GLY A 74 -1.16 8.59 9.40
C GLY A 74 -0.45 9.94 9.54
N GLY A 75 0.88 9.95 9.40
CA GLY A 75 1.71 11.16 9.45
C GLY A 75 1.45 12.09 8.28
N SER A 76 1.43 11.58 7.06
CA SER A 76 1.12 12.33 5.83
C SER A 76 -0.22 13.07 5.91
N SER A 77 -1.25 12.36 6.37
CA SER A 77 -2.57 12.92 6.59
C SER A 77 -2.58 14.01 7.69
N ALA A 78 -1.90 13.79 8.81
CA ALA A 78 -1.83 14.79 9.88
C ALA A 78 -0.99 16.02 9.51
N ILE A 79 0.11 15.82 8.78
CA ILE A 79 1.00 16.88 8.28
C ILE A 79 0.27 17.76 7.27
N SER A 80 -0.37 17.17 6.25
CA SER A 80 -1.08 17.93 5.23
C SER A 80 -2.17 18.82 5.85
N ARG A 81 -2.95 18.30 6.82
CA ARG A 81 -3.91 19.11 7.58
C ARG A 81 -3.24 20.24 8.37
N ALA A 82 -2.17 19.95 9.11
CA ALA A 82 -1.47 20.97 9.89
C ALA A 82 -0.87 22.08 9.01
N LEU A 83 -0.36 21.73 7.82
CA LEU A 83 0.10 22.69 6.83
C LEU A 83 -1.05 23.54 6.28
N GLY A 84 -2.22 22.94 6.01
CA GLY A 84 -3.44 23.66 5.63
C GLY A 84 -3.95 24.61 6.72
N GLU A 85 -3.84 24.22 8.00
CA GLU A 85 -4.11 25.06 9.17
C GLU A 85 -3.06 26.17 9.37
N LYS A 86 -2.03 26.24 8.52
CA LYS A 86 -0.84 27.11 8.64
C LYS A 86 -0.06 26.90 9.93
N ASN A 87 -0.23 25.75 10.60
CA ASN A 87 0.46 25.37 11.81
C ASN A 87 1.72 24.56 11.50
N THR A 88 2.75 25.26 11.03
CA THR A 88 4.03 24.66 10.63
C THR A 88 4.78 24.03 11.79
N THR A 89 4.66 24.57 13.01
CA THR A 89 5.21 23.98 14.23
C THR A 89 4.63 22.59 14.48
N ARG A 90 3.29 22.46 14.39
CA ARG A 90 2.63 21.16 14.53
C ARG A 90 3.05 20.18 13.45
N ALA A 91 3.19 20.62 12.20
CA ALA A 91 3.68 19.77 11.11
C ALA A 91 5.09 19.20 11.39
N LYS A 92 6.01 20.03 11.91
CA LYS A 92 7.36 19.61 12.33
C LYS A 92 7.34 18.63 13.50
N GLN A 93 6.46 18.85 14.48
CA GLN A 93 6.33 17.93 15.61
C GLN A 93 5.77 16.57 15.18
N ILE A 94 4.81 16.55 14.24
CA ILE A 94 4.28 15.30 13.68
C ILE A 94 5.36 14.55 12.90
N SER A 95 6.13 15.21 12.03
CA SER A 95 7.18 14.54 11.26
C SER A 95 8.28 13.98 12.15
N SER A 96 8.66 14.70 13.20
CA SER A 96 9.63 14.24 14.20
C SER A 96 9.08 13.04 14.99
N PHE A 97 7.81 13.09 15.40
CA PHE A 97 7.14 11.94 16.04
C PHE A 97 7.13 10.70 15.13
N CYS A 98 6.79 10.84 13.85
CA CYS A 98 6.83 9.72 12.90
C CYS A 98 8.26 9.21 12.67
N CYS A 99 9.27 10.08 12.73
CA CYS A 99 10.67 9.70 12.63
C CYS A 99 11.08 8.74 13.74
N TYR A 100 11.02 9.22 14.98
CA TYR A 100 11.44 8.44 16.14
C TYR A 100 10.47 7.29 16.44
N GLY A 101 9.18 7.46 16.11
CA GLY A 101 8.18 6.41 16.23
C GLY A 101 8.42 5.24 15.27
N SER A 102 8.72 5.50 13.99
CA SER A 102 9.02 4.44 13.02
C SER A 102 10.34 3.74 13.30
N LEU A 103 11.40 4.48 13.65
CA LEU A 103 12.70 3.89 14.03
C LEU A 103 12.60 3.11 15.34
N GLY A 104 11.98 3.69 16.37
CA GLY A 104 11.80 3.05 17.67
C GLY A 104 10.97 1.78 17.58
N LEU A 105 9.84 1.83 16.88
CA LEU A 105 9.03 0.63 16.65
C LEU A 105 9.78 -0.38 15.78
N GLY A 106 10.56 0.05 14.79
CA GLY A 106 11.37 -0.85 13.98
C GLY A 106 12.47 -1.57 14.77
N ILE A 107 13.11 -0.90 15.74
CA ILE A 107 14.06 -1.55 16.65
C ILE A 107 13.37 -2.57 17.55
N ILE A 108 12.19 -2.22 18.08
CA ILE A 108 11.38 -3.14 18.89
C ILE A 108 10.98 -4.36 18.06
N MET A 109 10.52 -4.16 16.82
CA MET A 109 10.14 -5.24 15.93
C MET A 109 11.33 -6.10 15.52
N ALA A 110 12.51 -5.51 15.27
CA ALA A 110 13.74 -6.25 15.03
C ALA A 110 14.08 -7.17 16.22
N ALA A 111 14.05 -6.64 17.45
CA ALA A 111 14.32 -7.41 18.65
C ALA A 111 13.28 -8.53 18.86
N LEU A 112 11.98 -8.23 18.70
CA LEU A 112 10.91 -9.22 18.82
C LEU A 112 11.03 -10.32 17.75
N SER A 113 11.38 -9.97 16.52
CA SER A 113 11.55 -10.94 15.43
C SER A 113 12.77 -11.82 15.62
N LEU A 114 13.89 -11.29 16.10
CA LEU A 114 15.10 -12.07 16.36
C LEU A 114 14.96 -12.97 17.59
N LEU A 115 14.39 -12.46 18.69
CA LEU A 115 14.17 -13.25 19.92
C LEU A 115 13.04 -14.28 19.75
N GLY A 116 12.02 -13.94 18.96
CA GLY A 116 10.86 -14.79 18.67
C GLY A 116 10.98 -15.61 17.39
N MET A 117 12.18 -15.72 16.79
CA MET A 117 12.37 -16.30 15.46
C MET A 117 11.79 -17.72 15.34
N ASP A 118 12.02 -18.58 16.34
CA ASP A 118 11.52 -19.96 16.34
C ASP A 118 9.98 -20.01 16.31
N PHE A 119 9.33 -19.11 17.05
CA PHE A 119 7.88 -19.00 17.09
C PHE A 119 7.32 -18.48 15.77
N ILE A 120 7.98 -17.48 15.17
CA ILE A 120 7.61 -16.93 13.86
C ILE A 120 7.72 -18.02 12.79
N LEU A 121 8.85 -18.74 12.73
CA LEU A 121 9.08 -19.84 11.78
C LEU A 121 8.02 -20.94 11.90
N LYS A 122 7.60 -21.24 13.13
CA LYS A 122 6.53 -22.20 13.38
C LYS A 122 5.16 -21.69 12.91
N ILE A 123 4.84 -20.42 13.15
CA ILE A 123 3.56 -19.82 12.72
C ILE A 123 3.47 -19.74 11.20
N ILE A 124 4.55 -19.38 10.51
CA ILE A 124 4.54 -19.30 9.04
C ILE A 124 4.54 -20.69 8.38
N GLY A 125 4.65 -21.77 9.16
CA GLY A 125 4.56 -23.14 8.65
C GLY A 125 5.83 -23.63 7.95
N ALA A 126 7.01 -23.17 8.35
CA ALA A 126 8.26 -23.62 7.76
C ALA A 126 8.49 -25.12 8.01
N SER A 127 8.67 -25.89 6.94
CA SER A 127 9.08 -27.31 6.99
C SER A 127 10.56 -27.47 7.34
N GLU A 128 10.99 -28.67 7.71
CA GLU A 128 12.40 -28.99 8.02
C GLU A 128 13.36 -28.59 6.87
N ASN A 129 12.92 -28.72 5.62
CA ASN A 129 13.72 -28.38 4.45
C ASN A 129 13.79 -26.87 4.16
N THR A 130 12.83 -26.09 4.66
CA THR A 130 12.71 -24.65 4.39
C THR A 130 13.08 -23.78 5.59
N ILE A 131 13.10 -24.34 6.80
CA ILE A 131 13.26 -23.58 8.05
C ILE A 131 14.63 -22.90 8.16
N GLY A 132 15.69 -23.53 7.63
CA GLY A 132 17.03 -22.94 7.59
C GLY A 132 17.07 -21.67 6.73
N TYR A 133 16.64 -21.78 5.47
CA TYR A 133 16.57 -20.66 4.54
C TYR A 133 15.63 -19.55 5.01
N ALA A 134 14.46 -19.92 5.56
CA ALA A 134 13.50 -18.93 6.07
C ALA A 134 14.06 -18.19 7.29
N ARG A 135 14.77 -18.88 8.19
CA ARG A 135 15.44 -18.27 9.35
C ARG A 135 16.49 -17.27 8.89
N GLU A 136 17.31 -17.67 7.93
CA GLU A 136 18.39 -16.83 7.40
C GLU A 136 17.81 -15.57 6.76
N TYR A 137 16.84 -15.71 5.86
CA TYR A 137 16.14 -14.57 5.24
C TYR A 137 15.55 -13.61 6.27
N LEU A 138 14.75 -14.14 7.20
CA LEU A 138 14.04 -13.34 8.20
C LEU A 138 14.99 -12.65 9.17
N SER A 139 16.14 -13.25 9.47
CA SER A 139 17.14 -12.62 10.34
C SER A 139 17.67 -11.33 9.71
N TYR A 140 18.07 -11.38 8.43
CA TYR A 140 18.54 -10.19 7.72
C TYR A 140 17.43 -9.14 7.59
N ILE A 141 16.21 -9.54 7.21
CA ILE A 141 15.06 -8.64 7.12
C ILE A 141 14.72 -8.01 8.48
N ALA A 142 14.83 -8.75 9.59
CA ALA A 142 14.62 -8.23 10.94
C ALA A 142 15.67 -7.19 11.32
N PHE A 143 16.95 -7.40 11.00
CA PHE A 143 17.98 -6.36 11.17
C PHE A 143 17.70 -5.10 10.35
N GLY A 144 17.11 -5.26 9.16
CA GLY A 144 16.67 -4.15 8.31
C GLY A 144 15.37 -3.47 8.74
N ALA A 145 14.61 -4.02 9.68
CA ALA A 145 13.27 -3.55 10.04
C ALA A 145 13.19 -2.03 10.36
N PRO A 146 14.15 -1.42 11.12
CA PRO A 146 14.14 0.02 11.35
C PRO A 146 14.19 0.84 10.05
N PHE A 147 15.01 0.43 9.08
CA PHE A 147 15.16 1.12 7.80
C PHE A 147 13.99 0.87 6.86
N ILE A 148 13.44 -0.34 6.83
CA ILE A 148 12.24 -0.67 6.05
C ILE A 148 11.06 0.19 6.52
N MET A 149 10.85 0.26 7.84
CA MET A 149 9.78 1.05 8.43
C MET A 149 9.98 2.55 8.22
N PHE A 150 11.21 3.04 8.39
CA PHE A 150 11.56 4.44 8.14
C PHE A 150 11.36 4.82 6.68
N ALA A 151 11.89 4.04 5.73
CA ALA A 151 11.75 4.31 4.29
C ALA A 151 10.27 4.35 3.88
N THR A 152 9.47 3.42 4.38
CA THR A 152 8.02 3.38 4.14
C THR A 152 7.33 4.60 4.75
N ALA A 153 7.65 4.97 5.99
CA ALA A 153 7.06 6.12 6.66
C ALA A 153 7.41 7.43 5.93
N PHE A 154 8.69 7.65 5.62
CA PHE A 154 9.15 8.90 5.02
C PHE A 154 8.76 9.07 3.55
N GLY A 155 8.68 8.00 2.78
CA GLY A 155 8.08 8.06 1.45
C GLY A 155 6.64 8.58 1.50
N ASN A 156 5.83 8.14 2.47
CA ASN A 156 4.49 8.68 2.66
C ASN A 156 4.50 10.12 3.23
N ILE A 157 5.39 10.44 4.17
CA ILE A 157 5.46 11.76 4.81
C ILE A 157 5.88 12.87 3.84
N LEU A 158 6.85 12.62 2.96
CA LEU A 158 7.25 13.58 1.91
C LEU A 158 6.08 13.91 0.99
N ARG A 159 5.24 12.92 0.64
CA ARG A 159 4.00 13.17 -0.09
C ARG A 159 3.09 14.11 0.71
N GLY A 160 2.99 13.94 2.03
CA GLY A 160 2.20 14.78 2.94
C GLY A 160 2.51 16.28 2.87
N GLU A 161 3.76 16.67 2.59
CA GLU A 161 4.15 18.08 2.40
C GLU A 161 4.17 18.55 0.93
N GLY A 162 3.72 17.71 -0.01
CA GLY A 162 3.67 18.02 -1.44
C GLY A 162 4.89 17.56 -2.24
N ALA A 163 5.90 16.97 -1.60
CA ALA A 163 7.13 16.52 -2.25
C ALA A 163 6.99 15.11 -2.87
N SER A 164 5.92 14.86 -3.63
CA SER A 164 5.66 13.54 -4.24
C SER A 164 6.76 13.07 -5.20
N LYS A 165 7.41 14.00 -5.91
CA LYS A 165 8.55 13.68 -6.78
C LYS A 165 9.73 13.13 -5.99
N GLU A 166 10.05 13.75 -4.86
CA GLU A 166 11.16 13.34 -4.01
C GLU A 166 10.86 12.01 -3.31
N SER A 167 9.60 11.80 -2.89
CA SER A 167 9.15 10.47 -2.44
C SER A 167 9.34 9.40 -3.51
N MET A 168 9.02 9.69 -4.78
CA MET A 168 9.19 8.75 -5.87
C MET A 168 10.67 8.46 -6.14
N ILE A 169 11.53 9.49 -6.15
CA ILE A 169 12.98 9.34 -6.36
C ILE A 169 13.60 8.47 -5.27
N GLY A 170 13.26 8.70 -3.99
CA GLY A 170 13.78 7.88 -2.89
C GLY A 170 13.36 6.42 -2.99
N ASN A 171 12.11 6.15 -3.37
CA ASN A 171 11.63 4.79 -3.60
C ASN A 171 12.34 4.13 -4.81
N LEU A 172 12.51 4.87 -5.91
CA LEU A 172 13.26 4.40 -7.08
C LEU A 172 14.71 4.08 -6.75
N ILE A 173 15.40 4.92 -5.98
CA ILE A 173 16.78 4.65 -5.53
C ILE A 173 16.83 3.33 -4.77
N GLY A 174 15.91 3.12 -3.82
CA GLY A 174 15.88 1.89 -3.04
C GLY A 174 15.62 0.65 -3.89
N THR A 175 14.60 0.71 -4.77
CA THR A 175 14.26 -0.41 -5.65
C THR A 175 15.35 -0.70 -6.68
N VAL A 176 15.91 0.31 -7.35
CA VAL A 176 16.98 0.12 -8.33
C VAL A 176 18.22 -0.42 -7.66
N THR A 177 18.58 0.08 -6.46
CA THR A 177 19.70 -0.45 -5.68
C THR A 177 19.49 -1.93 -5.37
N ASN A 178 18.29 -2.31 -4.94
CA ASN A 178 17.98 -3.72 -4.68
C ASN A 178 18.05 -4.57 -5.97
N ILE A 179 17.38 -4.18 -7.07
CA ILE A 179 17.38 -4.95 -8.33
C ILE A 179 18.79 -5.14 -8.90
N VAL A 180 19.68 -4.15 -8.74
CA VAL A 180 21.08 -4.25 -9.17
C VAL A 180 21.89 -5.16 -8.24
N LEU A 181 21.63 -5.12 -6.94
CA LEU A 181 22.34 -5.94 -5.96
C LEU A 181 21.86 -7.40 -5.95
N ASP A 182 20.62 -7.69 -6.30
CA ASP A 182 20.07 -9.05 -6.35
C ASP A 182 20.93 -10.02 -7.18
N PRO A 183 21.22 -9.79 -8.47
CA PRO A 183 22.07 -10.70 -9.24
C PRO A 183 23.51 -10.78 -8.72
N VAL A 184 24.04 -9.69 -8.15
CA VAL A 184 25.39 -9.66 -7.59
C VAL A 184 25.46 -10.52 -6.31
N MET A 185 24.50 -10.39 -5.42
CA MET A 185 24.51 -11.11 -4.15
C MET A 185 24.03 -12.56 -4.29
N ILE A 186 22.99 -12.78 -5.09
CA ILE A 186 22.38 -14.10 -5.28
C ILE A 186 23.24 -14.96 -6.18
N LEU A 187 23.64 -14.46 -7.37
CA LEU A 187 24.31 -15.27 -8.39
C LEU A 187 25.83 -15.15 -8.35
N LEU A 188 26.38 -13.94 -8.25
CA LEU A 188 27.85 -13.75 -8.28
C LEU A 188 28.52 -14.19 -6.96
N PHE A 189 27.96 -13.82 -5.80
CA PHE A 189 28.48 -14.26 -4.51
C PHE A 189 27.93 -15.61 -4.04
N GLY A 190 26.89 -16.13 -4.70
CA GLY A 190 26.29 -17.41 -4.35
C GLY A 190 25.62 -17.42 -2.97
N TRP A 191 25.20 -16.27 -2.45
CA TRP A 191 24.56 -16.16 -1.13
C TRP A 191 23.09 -16.57 -1.14
N GLY A 192 22.52 -16.88 -2.31
CA GLY A 192 21.14 -17.35 -2.43
C GLY A 192 20.14 -16.45 -1.72
N VAL A 193 19.31 -17.04 -0.86
CA VAL A 193 18.29 -16.35 -0.05
C VAL A 193 18.86 -15.25 0.85
N ALA A 194 20.04 -15.44 1.44
CA ALA A 194 20.69 -14.40 2.24
C ALA A 194 21.01 -13.17 1.40
N GLY A 195 21.48 -13.40 0.16
CA GLY A 195 21.78 -12.34 -0.80
C GLY A 195 20.55 -11.48 -1.12
N ALA A 196 19.40 -12.11 -1.38
CA ALA A 196 18.13 -11.41 -1.64
C ALA A 196 17.69 -10.56 -0.43
N ALA A 197 17.79 -11.12 0.78
CA ALA A 197 17.44 -10.39 2.01
C ALA A 197 18.35 -9.18 2.22
N ILE A 198 19.67 -9.35 2.08
CA ILE A 198 20.66 -8.28 2.25
C ILE A 198 20.45 -7.18 1.21
N ALA A 199 20.24 -7.54 -0.07
CA ALA A 199 19.95 -6.60 -1.13
C ALA A 199 18.68 -5.77 -0.84
N THR A 200 17.62 -6.41 -0.33
CA THR A 200 16.39 -5.72 0.10
C THR A 200 16.66 -4.74 1.24
N VAL A 201 17.46 -5.12 2.25
CA VAL A 201 17.82 -4.25 3.37
C VAL A 201 18.66 -3.06 2.89
N ILE A 202 19.66 -3.29 2.04
CA ILE A 202 20.50 -2.21 1.49
C ILE A 202 19.67 -1.26 0.64
N GLY A 203 18.72 -1.76 -0.17
CA GLY A 203 17.78 -0.91 -0.90
C GLY A 203 16.98 0.02 0.02
N ASN A 204 16.45 -0.51 1.13
CA ASN A 204 15.73 0.30 2.11
C ASN A 204 16.64 1.27 2.88
N ILE A 205 17.90 0.90 3.14
CA ILE A 205 18.91 1.80 3.71
C ILE A 205 19.22 2.95 2.73
N ALA A 206 19.40 2.66 1.44
CA ALA A 206 19.65 3.68 0.42
C ALA A 206 18.48 4.67 0.30
N ALA A 207 17.24 4.18 0.29
CA ALA A 207 16.04 5.02 0.33
C ALA A 207 16.00 5.88 1.61
N SER A 208 16.28 5.28 2.78
CA SER A 208 16.33 5.98 4.08
C SER A 208 17.41 7.06 4.12
N ALA A 209 18.58 6.78 3.55
CA ALA A 209 19.68 7.72 3.44
C ALA A 209 19.31 8.91 2.53
N PHE A 210 18.66 8.64 1.39
CA PHE A 210 18.15 9.69 0.52
C PHE A 210 17.13 10.59 1.23
N TYR A 211 16.14 10.01 1.91
CA TYR A 211 15.16 10.79 2.66
C TYR A 211 15.83 11.62 3.75
N THR A 212 16.72 11.02 4.54
CA THR A 212 17.47 11.75 5.58
C THR A 212 18.28 12.91 4.98
N GLY A 213 18.98 12.68 3.88
CA GLY A 213 19.71 13.71 3.13
C GLY A 213 18.83 14.86 2.67
N TYR A 214 17.62 14.57 2.16
CA TYR A 214 16.64 15.59 1.76
C TYR A 214 16.27 16.53 2.91
N PHE A 215 16.10 16.01 4.12
CA PHE A 215 15.86 16.82 5.32
C PHE A 215 17.08 17.61 5.78
N LEU A 216 18.27 17.00 5.77
CA LEU A 216 19.52 17.65 6.15
C LEU A 216 19.88 18.83 5.23
N MET A 217 19.52 18.73 3.94
CA MET A 217 19.67 19.82 2.97
C MET A 217 18.65 20.96 3.14
N LYS A 218 17.80 20.94 4.18
CA LYS A 218 16.75 21.94 4.45
C LYS A 218 15.79 22.18 3.29
N LYS A 219 15.59 21.17 2.43
CA LYS A 219 14.63 21.24 1.31
C LYS A 219 13.19 20.95 1.76
N SER A 220 13.03 20.34 2.94
CA SER A 220 11.73 20.02 3.54
C SER A 220 11.21 21.15 4.44
N SER A 221 9.89 21.32 4.47
CA SER A 221 9.20 22.18 5.45
C SER A 221 9.05 21.52 6.84
N LEU A 222 9.35 20.22 6.90
CA LEU A 222 9.22 19.35 8.07
C LEU A 222 10.55 19.25 8.84
N SER A 223 10.52 18.55 9.99
CA SER A 223 11.70 18.36 10.85
C SER A 223 11.90 16.91 11.28
N ILE A 224 13.17 16.52 11.36
CA ILE A 224 13.63 15.26 11.95
C ILE A 224 14.45 15.49 13.22
N HIS A 225 14.47 16.72 13.76
CA HIS A 225 15.25 17.03 14.95
C HIS A 225 14.55 16.51 16.21
N ILE A 226 15.32 15.93 17.13
CA ILE A 226 14.83 15.46 18.43
C ILE A 226 14.21 16.57 19.26
N LYS A 227 14.66 17.82 19.06
CA LYS A 227 14.12 19.00 19.75
C LYS A 227 12.65 19.28 19.39
N ASP A 228 12.23 18.87 18.20
CA ASP A 228 10.85 19.01 17.74
C ASP A 228 9.99 17.78 18.10
N PHE A 229 10.57 16.73 18.70
CA PHE A 229 9.83 15.55 19.10
C PHE A 229 8.85 15.89 20.22
N SER A 230 7.57 15.61 19.99
CA SER A 230 6.52 15.78 20.99
C SER A 230 5.44 14.73 20.83
N ILE A 231 5.10 14.08 21.94
CA ILE A 231 3.96 13.15 22.06
C ILE A 231 2.69 13.90 22.47
N GLY A 232 2.84 15.13 23.02
CA GLY A 232 1.75 15.98 23.50
C GLY A 232 0.83 16.50 22.39
N ASN A 233 -0.18 17.30 22.76
CA ASN A 233 -1.09 17.99 21.81
C ASN A 233 -1.84 17.06 20.83
N ARG A 234 -2.15 15.83 21.24
CA ARG A 234 -2.84 14.82 20.41
C ARG A 234 -2.09 14.46 19.13
N ILE A 235 -0.77 14.67 19.06
CA ILE A 235 0.06 14.31 17.90
C ILE A 235 -0.01 12.80 17.66
N ALA A 236 0.33 12.01 18.68
CA ALA A 236 0.30 10.55 18.58
C ALA A 236 -1.09 10.04 18.14
N SER A 237 -2.16 10.53 18.78
CA SER A 237 -3.54 10.18 18.43
C SER A 237 -3.89 10.58 16.98
N SER A 238 -3.43 11.74 16.50
CA SER A 238 -3.71 12.19 15.12
C SER A 238 -3.05 11.33 14.05
N VAL A 239 -1.91 10.71 14.36
CA VAL A 239 -1.19 9.79 13.48
C VAL A 239 -1.78 8.39 13.59
N THR A 240 -1.88 7.84 14.80
CA THR A 240 -2.32 6.44 15.02
C THR A 240 -3.77 6.23 14.61
N SER A 241 -4.65 7.21 14.82
CA SER A 241 -6.07 7.08 14.46
C SER A 241 -6.32 6.90 12.96
N ILE A 242 -5.41 7.38 12.10
CA ILE A 242 -5.46 7.18 10.64
C ILE A 242 -4.54 6.04 10.20
N GLY A 243 -3.38 5.92 10.84
CA GLY A 243 -2.39 4.90 10.55
C GLY A 243 -2.86 3.47 10.87
N ILE A 244 -3.57 3.26 11.98
CA ILE A 244 -4.09 1.94 12.37
C ILE A 244 -5.04 1.39 11.30
N PRO A 245 -6.10 2.11 10.86
CA PRO A 245 -6.92 1.67 9.75
C PRO A 245 -6.12 1.32 8.49
N ALA A 246 -5.16 2.17 8.10
CA ALA A 246 -4.37 1.93 6.90
C ALA A 246 -3.48 0.68 7.01
N SER A 247 -2.93 0.42 8.20
CA SER A 247 -2.11 -0.77 8.47
C SER A 247 -2.95 -2.04 8.49
N LEU A 248 -4.13 -1.98 9.12
CA LEU A 248 -5.08 -3.08 9.20
C LEU A 248 -5.56 -3.53 7.81
N ASN A 249 -5.61 -2.60 6.83
CA ASN A 249 -5.96 -2.93 5.45
C ASN A 249 -5.07 -4.03 4.85
N ASN A 250 -3.75 -3.93 5.06
CA ASN A 250 -2.79 -4.92 4.56
C ASN A 250 -3.00 -6.29 5.22
N ILE A 251 -3.21 -6.31 6.54
CA ILE A 251 -3.46 -7.54 7.30
C ILE A 251 -4.75 -8.21 6.82
N LEU A 252 -5.83 -7.44 6.69
CA LEU A 252 -7.11 -7.95 6.21
C LEU A 252 -7.04 -8.46 4.78
N MET A 253 -6.28 -7.79 3.91
CA MET A 253 -6.06 -8.26 2.54
C MET A 253 -5.34 -9.63 2.52
N SER A 254 -4.34 -9.83 3.38
CA SER A 254 -3.70 -11.13 3.52
C SER A 254 -4.65 -12.21 4.05
N CYS A 255 -5.45 -11.91 5.08
CA CYS A 255 -6.46 -12.83 5.60
C CYS A 255 -7.53 -13.17 4.54
N ALA A 256 -8.00 -12.18 3.78
CA ALA A 256 -8.94 -12.35 2.68
C ALA A 256 -8.40 -13.32 1.63
N ASN A 257 -7.13 -13.17 1.22
CA ASN A 257 -6.48 -14.07 0.26
C ASN A 257 -6.38 -15.52 0.77
N ILE A 258 -6.06 -15.71 2.06
CA ILE A 258 -6.02 -17.05 2.65
C ILE A 258 -7.39 -17.72 2.60
N ILE A 259 -8.44 -17.00 2.99
CA ILE A 259 -9.82 -17.53 2.98
C ILE A 259 -10.28 -17.85 1.56
N LEU A 260 -9.96 -16.99 0.60
CA LEU A 260 -10.27 -17.21 -0.81
C LEU A 260 -9.58 -18.48 -1.33
N ASN A 261 -8.29 -18.65 -1.06
CA ASN A 261 -7.54 -19.84 -1.47
C ASN A 261 -8.09 -21.11 -0.81
N LEU A 262 -8.47 -21.05 0.47
CA LEU A 262 -9.07 -22.20 1.16
C LEU A 262 -10.42 -22.60 0.55
N ALA A 263 -11.25 -21.61 0.20
CA ALA A 263 -12.52 -21.86 -0.47
C ALA A 263 -12.31 -22.48 -1.86
N LEU A 264 -11.34 -21.98 -2.64
CA LEU A 264 -11.01 -22.52 -3.96
C LEU A 264 -10.39 -23.92 -3.89
N ALA A 265 -9.59 -24.22 -2.87
CA ALA A 265 -8.98 -25.54 -2.69
C ALA A 265 -10.03 -26.65 -2.52
N GLY A 266 -11.23 -26.32 -2.01
CA GLY A 266 -12.37 -27.23 -1.98
C GLY A 266 -12.87 -27.69 -3.35
N TYR A 267 -12.49 -26.99 -4.43
CA TYR A 267 -12.85 -27.29 -5.83
C TYR A 267 -11.68 -27.86 -6.64
N GLY A 268 -10.55 -28.15 -6.01
CA GLY A 268 -9.34 -28.70 -6.64
C GLY A 268 -8.21 -27.67 -6.82
N ASP A 269 -7.08 -28.14 -7.33
CA ASP A 269 -5.85 -27.33 -7.44
C ASP A 269 -5.89 -26.39 -8.66
N THR A 270 -6.56 -26.79 -9.75
CA THR A 270 -6.65 -26.02 -10.99
C THR A 270 -7.30 -24.63 -10.79
N PRO A 271 -8.45 -24.49 -10.09
CA PRO A 271 -9.03 -23.18 -9.78
C PRO A 271 -8.14 -22.29 -8.88
N VAL A 272 -7.40 -22.90 -7.94
CA VAL A 272 -6.47 -22.16 -7.07
C VAL A 272 -5.33 -21.55 -7.90
N ALA A 273 -4.71 -22.36 -8.77
CA ALA A 273 -3.66 -21.91 -9.68
C ALA A 273 -4.17 -20.79 -10.62
N ALA A 274 -5.34 -20.99 -11.22
CA ALA A 274 -5.99 -20.01 -12.10
C ALA A 274 -6.24 -18.67 -11.39
N MET A 275 -6.75 -18.70 -10.15
CA MET A 275 -7.02 -17.48 -9.40
C MET A 275 -5.73 -16.75 -9.02
N GLY A 276 -4.67 -17.48 -8.68
CA GLY A 276 -3.36 -16.89 -8.41
C GLY A 276 -2.86 -16.03 -9.57
N VAL A 277 -2.93 -16.56 -10.79
CA VAL A 277 -2.56 -15.83 -12.03
C VAL A 277 -3.49 -14.64 -12.27
N ALA A 278 -4.80 -14.82 -12.10
CA ALA A 278 -5.79 -13.77 -12.27
C ALA A 278 -5.57 -12.59 -11.29
N MET A 279 -5.26 -12.88 -10.02
CA MET A 279 -4.98 -11.89 -9.00
C MET A 279 -3.69 -11.12 -9.26
N LYS A 280 -2.62 -11.81 -9.70
CA LYS A 280 -1.36 -11.15 -10.09
C LYS A 280 -1.57 -10.19 -11.26
N SER A 281 -2.36 -10.60 -12.25
CA SER A 281 -2.76 -9.73 -13.38
C SER A 281 -3.56 -8.51 -12.89
N ASN A 282 -4.51 -8.72 -11.98
CA ASN A 282 -5.33 -7.65 -11.42
C ASN A 282 -4.54 -6.67 -10.52
N MET A 283 -3.45 -7.12 -9.91
CA MET A 283 -2.62 -6.31 -9.00
C MET A 283 -2.16 -5.00 -9.66
N LEU A 284 -1.79 -5.03 -10.94
CA LEU A 284 -1.39 -3.85 -11.71
C LEU A 284 -2.50 -2.79 -11.77
N VAL A 285 -3.73 -3.21 -12.08
CA VAL A 285 -4.88 -2.29 -12.16
C VAL A 285 -5.15 -1.66 -10.80
N VAL A 286 -5.17 -2.48 -9.76
CA VAL A 286 -5.46 -2.05 -8.40
C VAL A 286 -4.40 -1.08 -7.88
N LEU A 287 -3.12 -1.37 -8.11
CA LEU A 287 -2.01 -0.53 -7.65
C LEU A 287 -1.97 0.83 -8.33
N LEU A 288 -2.30 0.92 -9.62
CA LEU A 288 -2.41 2.20 -10.32
C LEU A 288 -3.53 3.07 -9.74
N GLN A 289 -4.69 2.46 -9.44
CA GLN A 289 -5.80 3.18 -8.81
C GLN A 289 -5.50 3.60 -7.37
N ILE A 290 -4.81 2.74 -6.60
CA ILE A 290 -4.28 3.10 -5.27
C ILE A 290 -3.29 4.27 -5.40
N GLY A 291 -2.37 4.22 -6.38
CA GLY A 291 -1.36 5.26 -6.59
C GLY A 291 -1.97 6.62 -6.89
N LEU A 292 -2.98 6.67 -7.76
CA LEU A 292 -3.73 7.90 -8.08
C LEU A 292 -4.38 8.48 -6.82
N CYS A 293 -5.10 7.66 -6.06
CA CYS A 293 -5.85 8.10 -4.87
C CYS A 293 -4.94 8.43 -3.67
N ALA A 294 -3.84 7.70 -3.48
CA ALA A 294 -2.86 7.99 -2.43
C ALA A 294 -2.06 9.26 -2.74
N GLY A 295 -1.84 9.57 -4.02
CA GLY A 295 -1.17 10.80 -4.43
C GLY A 295 -1.96 12.07 -4.10
N ILE A 296 -3.30 12.03 -4.17
CA ILE A 296 -4.14 13.19 -3.86
C ILE A 296 -4.46 13.37 -2.37
N GLN A 297 -4.16 12.37 -1.53
CA GLN A 297 -4.45 12.41 -0.08
C GLN A 297 -3.92 13.67 0.61
N PRO A 298 -2.67 14.14 0.35
CA PRO A 298 -2.15 15.39 0.91
C PRO A 298 -2.91 16.63 0.43
N LEU A 299 -3.36 16.65 -0.82
CA LEU A 299 -4.13 17.75 -1.40
C LEU A 299 -5.51 17.86 -0.73
N ILE A 300 -6.16 16.72 -0.42
CA ILE A 300 -7.38 16.70 0.38
C ILE A 300 -7.11 17.16 1.82
N GLY A 301 -6.07 16.64 2.46
CA GLY A 301 -5.73 16.99 3.84
C GLY A 301 -5.43 18.48 4.01
N TYR A 302 -4.67 19.08 3.09
CA TYR A 302 -4.37 20.50 3.08
C TYR A 302 -5.62 21.37 2.93
N ASN A 303 -6.45 21.09 1.92
CA ASN A 303 -7.67 21.88 1.68
C ASN A 303 -8.69 21.73 2.83
N TYR A 304 -8.76 20.55 3.44
CA TYR A 304 -9.58 20.32 4.62
C TYR A 304 -9.07 21.13 5.82
N GLY A 305 -7.76 21.12 6.09
CA GLY A 305 -7.14 21.92 7.15
C GLY A 305 -7.26 23.44 6.93
N ALA A 306 -7.16 23.87 5.67
CA ALA A 306 -7.34 25.27 5.25
C ALA A 306 -8.81 25.71 5.20
N LYS A 307 -9.76 24.81 5.51
CA LYS A 307 -11.21 25.03 5.39
C LYS A 307 -11.67 25.41 3.96
N ASN A 308 -10.88 25.10 2.94
CA ASN A 308 -11.22 25.35 1.54
C ASN A 308 -12.05 24.19 0.95
N LYS A 309 -13.35 24.17 1.28
CA LYS A 309 -14.28 23.12 0.84
C LYS A 309 -14.44 23.06 -0.67
N GLU A 310 -14.48 24.22 -1.33
CA GLU A 310 -14.68 24.30 -2.78
C GLU A 310 -13.56 23.59 -3.52
N ARG A 311 -12.30 23.94 -3.21
CA ARG A 311 -11.13 23.31 -3.80
C ARG A 311 -11.05 21.83 -3.47
N LEU A 312 -11.39 21.42 -2.23
CA LEU A 312 -11.48 20.01 -1.85
C LEU A 312 -12.46 19.25 -2.75
N MET A 313 -13.67 19.79 -2.96
CA MET A 313 -14.70 19.16 -3.78
C MET A 313 -14.28 19.10 -5.26
N ASN A 314 -13.62 20.13 -5.77
CA ASN A 314 -13.09 20.14 -7.14
C ASN A 314 -12.02 19.05 -7.33
N VAL A 315 -11.12 18.88 -6.35
CA VAL A 315 -10.11 17.79 -6.34
C VAL A 315 -10.79 16.42 -6.29
N PHE A 316 -11.81 16.25 -5.44
CA PHE A 316 -12.55 15.01 -5.32
C PHE A 316 -13.26 14.63 -6.63
N LYS A 317 -14.01 15.56 -7.23
CA LYS A 317 -14.74 15.33 -8.49
C LYS A 317 -13.80 15.06 -9.66
N PHE A 318 -12.75 15.86 -9.81
CA PHE A 318 -11.77 15.67 -10.88
C PHE A 318 -11.06 14.31 -10.75
N THR A 319 -10.63 13.95 -9.54
CA THR A 319 -9.99 12.65 -9.30
C THR A 319 -10.97 11.50 -9.52
N GLY A 320 -12.24 11.65 -9.15
CA GLY A 320 -13.30 10.67 -9.42
C GLY A 320 -13.51 10.42 -10.91
N LEU A 321 -13.46 11.47 -11.74
CA LEU A 321 -13.48 11.29 -13.20
C LEU A 321 -12.23 10.55 -13.68
N CYS A 322 -11.05 10.94 -13.20
CA CYS A 322 -9.80 10.27 -13.56
C CYS A 322 -9.80 8.78 -13.18
N THR A 323 -10.30 8.42 -12.00
CA THR A 323 -10.36 7.03 -11.55
C THR A 323 -11.32 6.19 -12.38
N ILE A 324 -12.48 6.73 -12.75
CA ILE A 324 -13.45 6.02 -13.62
C ILE A 324 -12.87 5.84 -15.02
N VAL A 325 -12.29 6.89 -15.61
CA VAL A 325 -11.68 6.81 -16.95
C VAL A 325 -10.53 5.81 -16.96
N MET A 326 -9.60 5.93 -16.00
CA MET A 326 -8.46 5.02 -15.89
C MET A 326 -8.91 3.59 -15.59
N GLY A 327 -9.85 3.39 -14.67
CA GLY A 327 -10.41 2.08 -14.35
C GLY A 327 -11.06 1.44 -15.57
N THR A 328 -11.87 2.19 -16.32
CA THR A 328 -12.51 1.71 -17.56
C THR A 328 -11.48 1.30 -18.61
N VAL A 329 -10.48 2.15 -18.88
CA VAL A 329 -9.43 1.88 -19.87
C VAL A 329 -8.62 0.63 -19.47
N LEU A 330 -8.21 0.52 -18.21
CA LEU A 330 -7.46 -0.63 -17.71
C LEU A 330 -8.28 -1.91 -17.73
N THR A 331 -9.56 -1.85 -17.38
CA THR A 331 -10.48 -3.00 -17.47
C THR A 331 -10.64 -3.47 -18.91
N ILE A 332 -10.87 -2.56 -19.87
CA ILE A 332 -10.97 -2.92 -21.30
C ILE A 332 -9.66 -3.56 -21.78
N ALA A 333 -8.52 -2.95 -21.45
CA ALA A 333 -7.21 -3.49 -21.82
C ALA A 333 -6.99 -4.91 -21.26
N MET A 334 -7.33 -5.13 -19.98
CA MET A 334 -7.23 -6.44 -19.32
C MET A 334 -8.17 -7.48 -19.93
N VAL A 335 -9.40 -7.10 -20.27
CA VAL A 335 -10.38 -8.02 -20.89
C VAL A 335 -9.94 -8.40 -22.31
N ILE A 336 -9.37 -7.48 -23.08
CA ILE A 336 -8.82 -7.78 -24.41
C ILE A 336 -7.58 -8.66 -24.29
N ALA A 337 -6.67 -8.34 -23.37
CA ALA A 337 -5.41 -9.06 -23.19
C ALA A 337 -5.53 -10.33 -22.33
N ARG A 338 -6.73 -10.70 -21.85
CA ARG A 338 -6.95 -11.77 -20.84
C ARG A 338 -6.29 -13.11 -21.20
N GLN A 339 -6.35 -13.51 -22.46
CA GLN A 339 -5.77 -14.78 -22.91
C GLN A 339 -4.24 -14.71 -22.89
N PHE A 340 -3.67 -13.63 -23.44
CA PHE A 340 -2.22 -13.40 -23.43
C PHE A 340 -1.67 -13.31 -22.01
N LEU A 341 -2.36 -12.59 -21.12
CA LEU A 341 -1.94 -12.43 -19.73
C LEU A 341 -1.85 -13.77 -19.02
N ILE A 342 -2.77 -14.69 -19.25
CA ILE A 342 -2.81 -15.96 -18.53
C ILE A 342 -1.86 -16.98 -19.16
N GLN A 343 -1.82 -17.04 -20.49
CA GLN A 343 -0.85 -17.87 -21.23
C GLN A 343 0.60 -17.47 -20.95
N ALA A 344 0.85 -16.20 -20.61
CA ALA A 344 2.18 -15.75 -20.21
C ALA A 344 2.66 -16.35 -18.87
N PHE A 345 1.75 -16.85 -18.01
CA PHE A 345 2.11 -17.48 -16.74
C PHE A 345 2.00 -19.00 -16.77
N ILE A 346 1.03 -19.56 -17.49
CA ILE A 346 0.79 -21.00 -17.50
C ILE A 346 0.23 -21.46 -18.85
N ASP A 347 0.76 -22.55 -19.37
CA ASP A 347 0.36 -23.16 -20.64
C ASP A 347 -0.41 -24.46 -20.39
N ASP A 348 -1.45 -24.36 -19.56
CA ASP A 348 -2.41 -25.44 -19.29
C ASP A 348 -3.81 -25.02 -19.76
N PRO A 349 -4.44 -25.73 -20.72
CA PRO A 349 -5.73 -25.35 -21.27
C PRO A 349 -6.87 -25.20 -20.25
N GLU A 350 -6.86 -26.03 -19.20
CA GLU A 350 -7.90 -26.02 -18.16
C GLU A 350 -7.70 -24.82 -17.23
N VAL A 351 -6.45 -24.56 -16.82
CA VAL A 351 -6.10 -23.36 -16.01
C VAL A 351 -6.37 -22.08 -16.79
N ILE A 352 -6.09 -22.05 -18.10
CA ILE A 352 -6.38 -20.90 -18.96
C ILE A 352 -7.88 -20.61 -19.01
N ALA A 353 -8.72 -21.63 -19.17
CA ALA A 353 -10.18 -21.46 -19.21
C ALA A 353 -10.72 -20.87 -17.90
N TYR A 354 -10.30 -21.41 -16.75
CA TYR A 354 -10.66 -20.87 -15.43
C TYR A 354 -10.12 -19.46 -15.22
N GLY A 355 -8.86 -19.24 -15.57
CA GLY A 355 -8.19 -17.95 -15.42
C GLY A 355 -8.94 -16.86 -16.19
N ILE A 356 -9.33 -17.12 -17.45
CA ILE A 356 -10.03 -16.15 -18.29
C ILE A 356 -11.31 -15.71 -17.61
N ARG A 357 -12.07 -16.68 -17.07
CA ARG A 357 -13.31 -16.42 -16.35
C ARG A 357 -13.08 -15.60 -15.08
N MET A 358 -12.05 -15.93 -14.31
CA MET A 358 -11.69 -15.24 -13.07
C MET A 358 -11.19 -13.81 -13.32
N VAL A 359 -10.38 -13.58 -14.37
CA VAL A 359 -9.96 -12.24 -14.76
C VAL A 359 -11.17 -11.39 -15.14
N ILE A 360 -12.08 -11.91 -15.97
CA ILE A 360 -13.30 -11.18 -16.35
C ILE A 360 -14.10 -10.83 -15.09
N ALA A 361 -14.30 -11.79 -14.18
CA ALA A 361 -15.03 -11.55 -12.94
C ALA A 361 -14.38 -10.44 -12.10
N LEU A 362 -13.07 -10.52 -11.84
CA LEU A 362 -12.33 -9.50 -11.09
C LEU A 362 -12.40 -8.11 -11.73
N GLN A 363 -12.48 -8.04 -13.06
CA GLN A 363 -12.57 -6.77 -13.78
C GLN A 363 -13.97 -6.16 -13.79
N ILE A 364 -15.02 -6.85 -13.35
CA ILE A 364 -16.37 -6.27 -13.28
C ILE A 364 -16.39 -5.03 -12.37
N SER A 365 -15.72 -5.09 -11.21
CA SER A 365 -15.61 -3.94 -10.30
C SER A 365 -14.56 -2.91 -10.74
N GLY A 366 -13.68 -3.25 -11.69
CA GLY A 366 -12.52 -2.45 -12.11
C GLY A 366 -12.80 -0.99 -12.50
N PRO A 367 -13.86 -0.68 -13.26
CA PRO A 367 -14.20 0.70 -13.62
C PRO A 367 -14.57 1.60 -12.42
N LEU A 368 -15.10 1.02 -11.34
CA LEU A 368 -15.64 1.78 -10.20
C LEU A 368 -14.84 1.61 -8.91
N ILE A 369 -13.92 0.64 -8.83
CA ILE A 369 -13.10 0.38 -7.64
C ILE A 369 -12.26 1.60 -7.23
N GLY A 370 -11.95 2.48 -8.17
CA GLY A 370 -11.20 3.71 -7.90
C GLY A 370 -11.99 4.73 -7.10
N ILE A 371 -13.32 4.69 -7.18
CA ILE A 371 -14.20 5.49 -6.33
C ILE A 371 -14.04 5.05 -4.87
N LEU A 372 -13.96 3.74 -4.61
CA LEU A 372 -13.72 3.22 -3.26
C LEU A 372 -12.37 3.72 -2.71
N PHE A 373 -11.29 3.61 -3.49
CA PHE A 373 -9.98 4.11 -3.08
C PHE A 373 -9.95 5.63 -2.88
N LEU A 374 -10.68 6.37 -3.72
CA LEU A 374 -10.84 7.81 -3.62
C LEU A 374 -11.53 8.18 -2.30
N CYS A 375 -12.65 7.52 -1.97
CA CYS A 375 -13.38 7.73 -0.73
C CYS A 375 -12.52 7.39 0.49
N ILE A 376 -11.81 6.25 0.49
CA ILE A 376 -10.90 5.86 1.58
C ILE A 376 -9.82 6.92 1.79
N ASN A 377 -9.10 7.32 0.73
CA ASN A 377 -8.02 8.30 0.84
C ASN A 377 -8.54 9.69 1.23
N THR A 378 -9.73 10.07 0.77
CA THR A 378 -10.37 11.34 1.14
C THR A 378 -10.71 11.35 2.63
N ILE A 379 -11.35 10.29 3.14
CA ILE A 379 -11.72 10.15 4.56
C ILE A 379 -10.47 10.14 5.44
N GLN A 380 -9.43 9.41 5.02
CA GLN A 380 -8.14 9.41 5.70
C GLN A 380 -7.48 10.79 5.68
N GLY A 381 -7.45 11.49 4.55
CA GLY A 381 -6.89 12.85 4.43
C GLY A 381 -7.61 13.87 5.32
N MET A 382 -8.94 13.78 5.42
CA MET A 382 -9.75 14.59 6.34
C MET A 382 -9.55 14.25 7.83
N GLY A 383 -8.81 13.18 8.16
CA GLY A 383 -8.56 12.78 9.54
C GLY A 383 -9.76 12.12 10.22
N LYS A 384 -10.68 11.52 9.45
CA LYS A 384 -11.86 10.85 9.98
C LYS A 384 -11.58 9.35 10.19
N ALA A 385 -11.00 9.05 11.35
CA ALA A 385 -10.53 7.72 11.72
C ALA A 385 -11.60 6.62 11.69
N LEU A 386 -12.73 6.81 12.37
CA LEU A 386 -13.76 5.79 12.48
C LEU A 386 -14.40 5.42 11.12
N PRO A 387 -14.81 6.38 10.26
CA PRO A 387 -15.28 6.04 8.92
C PRO A 387 -14.20 5.33 8.06
N SER A 388 -12.92 5.68 8.21
CA SER A 388 -11.82 4.99 7.52
C SER A 388 -11.67 3.55 7.96
N LEU A 389 -11.78 3.31 9.28
CA LEU A 389 -11.73 1.96 9.87
C LEU A 389 -12.90 1.10 9.37
N ILE A 390 -14.12 1.65 9.40
CA ILE A 390 -15.33 0.96 8.91
C ILE A 390 -15.13 0.54 7.46
N LEU A 391 -14.68 1.45 6.58
CA LEU A 391 -14.48 1.10 5.16
C LEU A 391 -13.39 0.06 4.94
N THR A 392 -12.29 0.15 5.68
CA THR A 392 -11.21 -0.82 5.59
C THR A 392 -11.66 -2.21 6.01
N ILE A 393 -12.38 -2.30 7.13
CA ILE A 393 -12.91 -3.56 7.64
C ILE A 393 -14.03 -4.09 6.75
N CYS A 394 -14.90 -3.24 6.20
CA CYS A 394 -15.97 -3.66 5.31
C CYS A 394 -15.42 -4.33 4.06
N ARG A 395 -14.48 -3.69 3.36
CA ARG A 395 -14.01 -4.21 2.06
C ARG A 395 -13.42 -5.62 2.17
N GLN A 396 -12.45 -5.83 3.06
CA GLN A 396 -11.70 -7.10 3.11
C GLN A 396 -12.15 -8.03 4.25
N GLY A 397 -12.87 -7.52 5.24
CA GLY A 397 -13.37 -8.29 6.38
C GLY A 397 -14.86 -8.56 6.30
N LEU A 398 -15.66 -7.61 6.79
CA LEU A 398 -17.10 -7.80 7.05
C LEU A 398 -17.95 -8.05 5.80
N VAL A 399 -17.52 -7.61 4.61
CA VAL A 399 -18.26 -7.86 3.36
C VAL A 399 -17.63 -9.02 2.60
N PHE A 400 -16.32 -8.98 2.35
CA PHE A 400 -15.67 -10.02 1.54
C PHE A 400 -15.74 -11.41 2.16
N ILE A 401 -15.37 -11.58 3.43
CA ILE A 401 -15.31 -12.91 4.07
C ILE A 401 -16.69 -13.58 4.06
N PRO A 402 -17.78 -12.93 4.52
CA PRO A 402 -19.11 -13.54 4.42
C PRO A 402 -19.56 -13.75 2.97
N SER A 403 -19.22 -12.86 2.04
CA SER A 403 -19.58 -13.01 0.62
C SER A 403 -18.98 -14.27 0.02
N VAL A 404 -17.73 -14.62 0.36
CA VAL A 404 -17.09 -15.87 -0.07
C VAL A 404 -17.93 -17.06 0.38
N PHE A 405 -18.22 -17.20 1.67
CA PHE A 405 -18.96 -18.37 2.19
C PHE A 405 -20.43 -18.42 1.74
N ILE A 406 -21.11 -17.27 1.66
CA ILE A 406 -22.52 -17.21 1.25
C ILE A 406 -22.65 -17.57 -0.23
N LEU A 407 -21.82 -16.97 -1.10
CA LEU A 407 -21.89 -17.21 -2.53
C LEU A 407 -21.38 -18.60 -2.89
N ASP A 408 -20.35 -19.09 -2.20
CA ASP A 408 -19.89 -20.48 -2.32
C ASP A 408 -21.04 -21.47 -2.10
N ARG A 409 -21.85 -21.27 -1.06
CA ARG A 409 -23.00 -22.15 -0.79
C ARG A 409 -24.15 -22.04 -1.80
N LEU A 410 -24.32 -20.87 -2.43
CA LEU A 410 -25.42 -20.60 -3.36
C LEU A 410 -25.10 -20.95 -4.81
N PHE A 411 -23.86 -20.72 -5.24
CA PHE A 411 -23.43 -20.80 -6.64
C PHE A 411 -22.13 -21.62 -6.82
N SER A 412 -21.70 -22.33 -5.78
CA SER A 412 -20.48 -23.15 -5.78
C SER A 412 -19.25 -22.34 -6.23
N LEU A 413 -18.42 -22.89 -7.10
CA LEU A 413 -17.20 -22.25 -7.60
C LEU A 413 -17.44 -20.85 -8.19
N ASP A 414 -18.55 -20.64 -8.91
CA ASP A 414 -18.89 -19.34 -9.47
C ASP A 414 -19.12 -18.29 -8.37
N GLY A 415 -19.73 -18.73 -7.27
CA GLY A 415 -19.93 -17.88 -6.10
C GLY A 415 -18.61 -17.37 -5.51
N VAL A 416 -17.62 -18.25 -5.40
CA VAL A 416 -16.27 -17.89 -4.93
C VAL A 416 -15.59 -16.90 -5.89
N ILE A 417 -15.71 -17.12 -7.20
CA ILE A 417 -15.13 -16.26 -8.24
C ILE A 417 -15.74 -14.84 -8.20
N TYR A 418 -17.06 -14.72 -8.02
CA TYR A 418 -17.77 -13.44 -7.99
C TYR A 418 -17.82 -12.77 -6.61
N ALA A 419 -17.26 -13.38 -5.57
CA ALA A 419 -17.26 -12.82 -4.22
C ALA A 419 -16.50 -11.48 -4.13
N GLN A 420 -15.36 -11.35 -4.81
CA GLN A 420 -14.56 -10.12 -4.80
C GLN A 420 -15.31 -8.93 -5.45
N PRO A 421 -15.88 -9.04 -6.66
CA PRO A 421 -16.70 -7.98 -7.25
C PRO A 421 -17.88 -7.57 -6.39
N VAL A 422 -18.63 -8.54 -5.83
CA VAL A 422 -19.77 -8.25 -4.95
C VAL A 422 -19.32 -7.46 -3.73
N ALA A 423 -18.22 -7.86 -3.10
CA ALA A 423 -17.66 -7.14 -1.96
C ALA A 423 -17.20 -5.73 -2.32
N ASP A 424 -16.58 -5.56 -3.48
CA ASP A 424 -16.16 -4.24 -3.97
C ASP A 424 -17.37 -3.32 -4.21
N TYR A 425 -18.44 -3.78 -4.88
CA TYR A 425 -19.64 -2.97 -5.12
C TYR A 425 -20.34 -2.54 -3.83
N LEU A 426 -20.55 -3.47 -2.89
CA LEU A 426 -21.13 -3.16 -1.59
C LEU A 426 -20.26 -2.15 -0.82
N SER A 427 -18.94 -2.30 -0.90
CA SER A 427 -17.99 -1.36 -0.30
C SER A 427 -18.00 0.01 -0.97
N ILE A 428 -18.13 0.06 -2.31
CA ILE A 428 -18.27 1.31 -3.06
C ILE A 428 -19.52 2.05 -2.59
N ILE A 429 -20.67 1.38 -2.53
CA ILE A 429 -21.94 1.99 -2.08
C ILE A 429 -21.78 2.57 -0.67
N LEU A 430 -21.23 1.79 0.26
CA LEU A 430 -20.98 2.24 1.63
C LEU A 430 -20.01 3.42 1.67
N SER A 431 -18.94 3.39 0.87
CA SER A 431 -17.92 4.44 0.82
C SER A 431 -18.48 5.77 0.30
N VAL A 432 -19.32 5.73 -0.72
CA VAL A 432 -20.01 6.91 -1.26
C VAL A 432 -20.96 7.47 -0.22
N PHE A 433 -21.77 6.63 0.44
CA PHE A 433 -22.70 7.06 1.48
C PHE A 433 -21.98 7.76 2.65
N LEU A 434 -20.91 7.14 3.17
CA LEU A 434 -20.11 7.74 4.26
C LEU A 434 -19.43 9.05 3.82
N CYS A 435 -18.90 9.10 2.60
CA CYS A 435 -18.23 10.30 2.08
C CYS A 435 -19.21 11.47 1.89
N LEU A 436 -20.39 11.22 1.30
CA LEU A 436 -21.45 12.22 1.14
C LEU A 436 -21.98 12.72 2.50
N GLY A 437 -22.17 11.81 3.46
CA GLY A 437 -22.57 12.18 4.83
C GLY A 437 -21.54 13.08 5.51
N LEU A 438 -20.24 12.86 5.28
CA LEU A 438 -19.17 13.73 5.77
C LEU A 438 -19.18 15.11 5.09
N PHE A 439 -19.36 15.16 3.77
CA PHE A 439 -19.46 16.44 3.05
C PHE A 439 -20.66 17.28 3.49
N LYS A 440 -21.81 16.65 3.76
CA LYS A 440 -23.00 17.33 4.31
C LYS A 440 -22.75 17.90 5.71
N LYS A 441 -22.05 17.15 6.58
CA LYS A 441 -21.66 17.65 7.91
C LYS A 441 -20.72 18.85 7.83
N ILE A 442 -19.78 18.85 6.89
CA ILE A 442 -18.88 20.00 6.67
C ILE A 442 -19.69 21.22 6.23
N GLU A 443 -20.68 21.05 5.35
CA GLU A 443 -21.57 22.12 4.89
C GLU A 443 -22.36 22.78 6.03
N GLN A 444 -22.92 21.97 6.92
CA GLN A 444 -23.68 22.46 8.07
C GLN A 444 -22.81 23.20 9.09
N GLN A 445 -21.52 22.87 9.18
CA GLN A 445 -20.57 23.57 10.04
C GLN A 445 -20.08 24.89 9.44
N THR A 446 -19.93 24.95 8.11
CA THR A 446 -19.56 26.20 7.42
C THR A 446 -20.71 27.19 7.37
N SER A 447 -21.97 26.75 7.30
CA SER A 447 -23.15 27.63 7.30
C SER A 447 -23.50 28.22 8.68
N LYS A 448 -22.87 27.74 9.77
CA LYS A 448 -23.10 28.21 11.15
C LYS A 448 -22.03 29.17 11.66
N ASN A 449 -20.95 29.37 10.92
CA ASN A 449 -19.92 30.39 11.16
C ASN A 449 -20.04 31.46 10.08
#